data_AF-A0A0R2NWI9-F1
#
_entry.id   AF-A0A0R2NWI9-F1
#
_cell.length_a   1.000
_cell.length_b   1.000
_cell.length_c   1.000
_cell.angle_alpha   90.00
_cell.angle_beta   90.00
_cell.angle_gamma   90.00
#
_symmetry.space_group_name_H-M   'P 1'
#
loop_
_entity.id
_entity.type
_entity.pdbx_description
1 polymer ?
#
loop_
_entity_poly.entity_id
_entity_poly.type
_entity_poly.pdbx_seq_one_letter_code
_entity_poly.pdbx_strand_id
1 'polypeptide(L)'
;MAEASLSKLDDKGVFTIIKVENVEKKIGKETITEVNIETEEEFDKIKKFYTSRKMIVAKFYNEGKPTTLTQDIQKGKKYRVKIITQKFSNGKEDYDIAKS
;
A
#
# COMPACT_ATOMS: atom_id res chain seq x y z
N MET A 1 -7.64 12.60 1.18
CA MET A 1 -7.87 11.84 -0.06
C MET A 1 -6.51 11.60 -0.68
N ALA A 2 -6.20 10.38 -1.12
CA ALA A 2 -4.94 10.12 -1.82
C ALA A 2 -4.86 10.93 -3.12
N GLU A 3 -3.66 11.36 -3.46
CA GLU A 3 -3.40 12.32 -4.53
C GLU A 3 -2.94 11.62 -5.82
N ALA A 4 -2.37 10.41 -5.71
CA ALA A 4 -1.94 9.61 -6.85
C ALA A 4 -1.98 8.10 -6.59
N SER A 5 -1.88 7.31 -7.67
CA SER A 5 -1.66 5.86 -7.56
C SER A 5 -0.27 5.55 -7.04
N LEU A 6 -0.16 4.55 -6.16
CA LEU A 6 1.11 4.01 -5.65
C LEU A 6 2.02 3.50 -6.78
N SER A 7 1.46 3.16 -7.95
CA SER A 7 2.23 2.74 -9.12
C SER A 7 3.26 3.78 -9.59
N LYS A 8 3.10 5.06 -9.22
CA LYS A 8 4.12 6.09 -9.49
C LYS A 8 5.43 5.83 -8.75
N LEU A 9 5.42 4.99 -7.71
CA LEU A 9 6.58 4.63 -6.91
C LEU A 9 7.21 3.30 -7.32
N ASP A 10 6.68 2.60 -8.34
CA ASP A 10 7.17 1.27 -8.75
C ASP A 10 8.68 1.28 -9.03
N ASP A 11 9.18 2.35 -9.66
CA ASP A 11 10.60 2.54 -10.00
C ASP A 11 11.34 3.54 -9.08
N LYS A 12 10.67 4.09 -8.06
CA LYS A 12 11.22 5.19 -7.24
C LYS A 12 12.07 4.71 -6.05
N GLY A 13 12.28 3.40 -5.90
CA GLY A 13 13.15 2.84 -4.87
C GLY A 13 12.49 2.67 -3.50
N VAL A 14 13.21 3.01 -2.42
CA VAL A 14 12.78 2.82 -1.03
C VAL A 14 12.07 4.08 -0.53
N PHE A 15 10.95 3.92 0.17
CA PHE A 15 10.19 5.00 0.81
C PHE A 15 9.69 4.61 2.20
N THR A 16 9.29 5.58 2.99
CA THR A 16 8.90 5.41 4.38
C THR A 16 7.41 5.67 4.55
N ILE A 17 6.66 4.64 4.91
CA ILE A 17 5.24 4.74 5.22
C ILE A 17 5.06 5.28 6.63
N ILE A 18 4.27 6.35 6.76
CA ILE A 18 3.95 7.00 8.04
C ILE A 18 2.48 6.89 8.41
N LYS A 19 1.59 6.66 7.44
CA LYS A 19 0.16 6.47 7.69
C LYS A 19 -0.43 5.49 6.69
N VAL A 20 -1.37 4.67 7.15
CA VAL A 20 -2.19 3.79 6.30
C VAL A 20 -3.65 3.85 6.71
N GLU A 21 -4.54 3.94 5.72
CA GLU A 21 -5.98 4.01 5.93
C GLU A 21 -6.70 3.08 4.95
N ASN A 22 -7.68 2.33 5.46
CA ASN A 22 -8.56 1.53 4.64
C ASN A 22 -9.63 2.42 3.99
N VAL A 23 -9.93 2.17 2.72
CA VAL A 23 -11.05 2.77 2.01
C VAL A 23 -11.82 1.66 1.30
N GLU A 24 -13.07 1.45 1.69
CA GLU A 24 -13.99 0.59 0.96
C GLU A 24 -14.75 1.43 -0.07
N LYS A 25 -14.66 1.06 -1.35
CA LYS A 25 -15.41 1.70 -2.43
C LYS A 25 -16.39 0.70 -3.02
N LYS A 26 -17.67 1.07 -3.05
CA LYS A 26 -18.69 0.30 -3.76
C LYS A 26 -18.71 0.73 -5.22
N ILE A 27 -18.34 -0.17 -6.12
CA ILE A 27 -18.39 0.05 -7.57
C ILE A 27 -19.40 -0.94 -8.16
N GLY A 28 -20.58 -0.42 -8.53
CA GLY A 28 -21.69 -1.24 -8.99
C GLY A 28 -22.15 -2.23 -7.92
N LYS A 29 -22.02 -3.54 -8.22
CA LYS A 29 -22.35 -4.64 -7.30
C LYS A 29 -21.14 -5.13 -6.47
N GLU A 30 -19.94 -4.67 -6.79
CA GLU A 30 -18.70 -5.12 -6.14
C GLU A 30 -18.21 -4.10 -5.12
N THR A 31 -17.55 -4.59 -4.06
CA THR A 31 -16.86 -3.76 -3.08
C THR A 31 -15.37 -3.95 -3.28
N ILE A 32 -14.67 -2.85 -3.55
CA ILE A 32 -13.22 -2.83 -3.74
C ILE A 32 -12.60 -2.24 -2.49
N THR A 33 -11.65 -2.97 -1.91
CA THR A 33 -10.82 -2.48 -0.82
C THR A 33 -9.59 -1.78 -1.39
N GLU A 34 -9.44 -0.51 -1.05
CA GLU A 34 -8.29 0.33 -1.37
C GLU A 34 -7.56 0.70 -0.07
N VAL A 35 -6.25 0.91 -0.17
CA VAL A 35 -5.45 1.44 0.93
C VAL A 35 -4.85 2.77 0.51
N ASN A 36 -5.08 3.79 1.32
CA ASN A 36 -4.35 5.05 1.25
C ASN A 36 -3.08 4.94 2.10
N ILE A 37 -1.97 5.38 1.55
CA ILE A 37 -0.64 5.35 2.14
C ILE A 37 -0.10 6.78 2.13
N GLU A 38 0.38 7.26 3.26
CA GLU A 38 1.13 8.51 3.35
C GLU A 38 2.61 8.20 3.56
N THR A 39 3.46 8.82 2.75
CA THR A 39 4.92 8.70 2.81
C THR A 39 5.56 9.87 3.53
N GLU A 40 6.70 9.64 4.17
CA GLU A 40 7.51 10.72 4.75
C GLU A 40 8.13 11.58 3.64
N GLU A 41 8.70 10.90 2.65
CA GLU A 41 9.31 11.49 1.46
C GLU A 41 8.23 12.05 0.52
N GLU A 42 8.61 13.09 -0.22
CA GLU A 42 7.78 13.69 -1.26
C GLU A 42 8.25 13.23 -2.64
N PHE A 43 7.33 12.69 -3.44
CA PHE A 43 7.60 12.28 -4.82
C PHE A 43 6.76 13.14 -5.76
N ASP A 44 7.42 13.94 -6.59
CA ASP A 44 6.75 14.83 -7.54
C ASP A 44 5.69 15.74 -6.86
N LYS A 45 6.03 16.27 -5.67
CA LYS A 45 5.15 17.06 -4.80
C LYS A 45 3.97 16.31 -4.18
N ILE A 46 4.02 14.98 -4.16
CA ILE A 46 2.96 14.11 -3.67
C ILE A 46 3.50 13.23 -2.53
N LYS A 47 2.70 13.10 -1.46
CA LYS A 47 3.00 12.20 -0.33
C LYS A 47 1.91 11.14 -0.09
N LYS A 48 0.72 11.34 -0.65
CA LYS A 48 -0.43 10.48 -0.39
C LYS A 48 -0.77 9.66 -1.63
N PHE A 49 -0.65 8.35 -1.50
CA PHE A 49 -0.86 7.39 -2.56
C PHE A 49 -2.02 6.46 -2.25
N TYR A 50 -2.74 6.00 -3.26
CA TYR A 50 -3.71 4.91 -3.12
C TYR A 50 -3.25 3.68 -3.87
N THR A 51 -3.66 2.51 -3.39
CA THR A 51 -3.49 1.25 -4.10
C THR A 51 -4.65 0.30 -3.85
N SER A 52 -5.08 -0.38 -4.91
CA SER A 52 -6.02 -1.52 -4.84
C SER A 52 -5.33 -2.84 -5.21
N ARG A 53 -3.98 -2.86 -5.28
CA ARG A 53 -3.21 -4.06 -5.61
C ARG A 53 -3.36 -5.08 -4.48
N LYS A 54 -3.93 -6.24 -4.79
CA LYS A 54 -4.41 -7.21 -3.79
C LYS A 54 -3.33 -7.62 -2.78
N MET A 55 -2.11 -7.91 -3.23
CA MET A 55 -1.01 -8.30 -2.35
C MET A 55 -0.59 -7.17 -1.40
N ILE A 56 -0.48 -5.94 -1.91
CA ILE A 56 -0.16 -4.77 -1.08
C ILE A 56 -1.30 -4.48 -0.10
N VAL A 57 -2.55 -4.52 -0.54
CA VAL A 57 -3.72 -4.36 0.34
C VAL A 57 -3.68 -5.39 1.46
N ALA A 58 -3.42 -6.66 1.13
CA ALA A 58 -3.36 -7.77 2.09
C ALA A 58 -2.24 -7.63 3.15
N LYS A 59 -1.16 -6.88 2.88
CA LYS A 59 -0.14 -6.56 3.89
C LYS A 59 -0.70 -5.71 5.03
N PHE A 60 -1.65 -4.83 4.71
CA PHE A 60 -2.19 -3.85 5.63
C PHE A 60 -3.54 -4.27 6.20
N TYR A 61 -4.39 -4.87 5.37
CA TYR A 61 -5.74 -5.28 5.76
C TYR A 61 -6.03 -6.68 5.25
N ASN A 62 -6.38 -7.58 6.17
CA ASN A 62 -6.85 -8.92 5.84
C ASN A 62 -8.36 -8.97 6.04
N GLU A 63 -9.12 -9.13 4.95
CA GLU A 63 -10.60 -9.13 4.97
C GLU A 63 -11.18 -7.90 5.69
N GLY A 64 -10.62 -6.72 5.42
CA GLY A 64 -11.03 -5.45 6.04
C GLY A 64 -10.49 -5.22 7.45
N LYS A 65 -9.87 -6.22 8.10
CA LYS A 65 -9.29 -6.08 9.44
C LYS A 65 -7.83 -5.62 9.37
N PRO A 66 -7.41 -4.64 10.20
CA PRO A 66 -6.03 -4.16 10.19
C PRO A 66 -5.06 -5.26 10.66
N THR A 67 -3.97 -5.44 9.93
CA THR A 67 -2.86 -6.33 10.34
C THR A 67 -2.03 -5.69 11.46
N THR A 68 -1.14 -6.46 12.09
CA THR A 68 -0.18 -5.94 13.07
C THR A 68 0.65 -4.79 12.51
N LEU A 69 1.05 -4.87 11.24
CA LEU A 69 1.79 -3.81 10.55
C LEU A 69 0.97 -2.52 10.50
N THR A 70 -0.29 -2.60 10.11
CA THR A 70 -1.20 -1.43 10.08
C THR A 70 -1.38 -0.83 11.47
N GLN A 71 -1.61 -1.67 12.48
CA GLN A 71 -1.76 -1.19 13.86
C GLN A 71 -0.49 -0.50 14.37
N ASP A 72 0.68 -1.04 14.02
CA ASP A 72 1.96 -0.46 14.37
C ASP A 72 2.16 0.92 13.72
N ILE A 73 1.83 1.05 12.42
CA ILE A 73 1.88 2.33 11.70
C ILE A 73 0.88 3.33 12.29
N GLN A 74 -0.33 2.89 12.63
CA GLN A 74 -1.35 3.73 13.27
C GLN A 74 -0.92 4.23 14.66
N LYS A 75 -0.03 3.50 15.35
CA LYS A 75 0.60 3.93 16.61
C LYS A 75 1.81 4.85 16.39
N GLY A 76 2.08 5.26 15.15
CA GLY A 76 3.16 6.18 14.80
C GLY A 76 4.49 5.50 14.46
N LYS A 77 4.56 4.17 14.37
CA LYS A 77 5.78 3.51 13.87
C LYS A 77 5.93 3.78 12.38
N LYS A 78 7.12 4.24 11.99
CA LYS A 78 7.47 4.42 10.57
C LYS A 78 7.92 3.10 9.98
N TYR A 79 7.55 2.84 8.73
CA TYR A 79 7.88 1.59 8.06
C TYR A 79 8.54 1.85 6.71
N ARG A 80 9.86 1.61 6.65
CA ARG A 80 10.66 1.81 5.45
C ARG A 80 10.62 0.59 4.55
N VAL A 81 10.24 0.78 3.29
CA VAL A 81 9.87 -0.28 2.37
C VAL A 81 10.27 0.03 0.93
N LYS A 82 10.21 -0.99 0.08
CA LYS A 82 10.24 -0.87 -1.38
C LYS A 82 9.13 -1.70 -2.00
N ILE A 83 8.66 -1.28 -3.17
CA ILE A 83 7.78 -2.11 -4.00
C ILE A 83 8.66 -3.16 -4.69
N ILE A 84 8.19 -4.41 -4.69
CA ILE A 84 8.87 -5.53 -5.34
C ILE A 84 7.89 -6.26 -6.24
N THR A 85 8.42 -6.87 -7.29
CA THR A 85 7.68 -7.88 -8.06
C THR A 85 7.90 -9.23 -7.38
N GLN A 86 6.81 -9.85 -6.92
CA GLN A 86 6.83 -11.19 -6.37
C GLN A 86 6.39 -12.19 -7.44
N LYS A 87 7.30 -13.12 -7.78
CA LYS A 87 7.01 -14.23 -8.68
C LYS A 87 6.55 -15.45 -7.88
N PHE A 88 5.40 -16.00 -8.24
CA PHE A 88 4.81 -17.18 -7.60
C PHE A 88 5.20 -18.46 -8.33
N SER A 89 5.13 -19.60 -7.63
CA SER A 89 5.46 -20.92 -8.17
C SER A 89 4.63 -21.33 -9.39
N ASN A 90 3.47 -20.70 -9.59
CA ASN A 90 2.60 -20.90 -10.76
C ASN A 90 2.96 -20.01 -11.97
N GLY A 91 4.09 -19.29 -11.91
CA GLY A 91 4.56 -18.40 -12.98
C GLY A 91 3.89 -17.03 -13.02
N LYS A 92 2.92 -16.74 -12.15
CA LYS A 92 2.32 -15.41 -12.04
C LYS A 92 3.24 -14.45 -11.31
N GLU A 93 3.12 -13.17 -11.63
CA GLU A 93 3.82 -12.06 -10.98
C GLU A 93 2.79 -11.08 -10.43
N ASP A 94 3.04 -10.57 -9.23
CA ASP A 94 2.23 -9.53 -8.60
C ASP A 94 3.15 -8.54 -7.87
N TYR A 95 2.63 -7.35 -7.56
CA TYR A 95 3.38 -6.33 -6.83
C TYR A 95 3.15 -6.48 -5.33
N ASP A 96 4.22 -6.49 -4.57
CA ASP A 96 4.19 -6.54 -3.12
C ASP A 96 5.05 -5.43 -2.49
N ILE A 97 4.94 -5.23 -1.19
CA ILE A 97 5.81 -4.35 -0.41
C ILE A 97 6.71 -5.20 0.50
N ALA A 98 8.01 -4.99 0.39
CA ALA A 98 9.02 -5.60 1.25
C ALA A 98 9.68 -4.56 2.15
N LYS A 99 9.99 -4.97 3.39
CA LYS A 99 10.81 -4.17 4.31
C LYS A 99 12.20 -3.97 3.70
N SER A 100 12.69 -2.73 3.72
CA SER A 100 14.05 -2.39 3.29
C SER A 100 15.03 -2.28 4.45
#